data_AF-A0A166G9L9-F1
#
_entry.id   AF-A0A166G9L9-F1
#
_cell.length_a   1.000
_cell.length_b   1.000
_cell.length_c   1.000
_cell.angle_alpha   90.00
_cell.angle_beta   90.00
_cell.angle_gamma   90.00
#
_symmetry.space_group_name_H-M   'P 1'
#
loop_
_entity.id
_entity.type
_entity.pdbx_description
1 polymer ?
#
loop_
_entity_poly.entity_id
_entity_poly.type
_entity_poly.pdbx_seq_one_letter_code
_entity_poly.pdbx_strand_id
1 'polypeptide(L)'
;MSNTIALYPLPTSPSAETQPEEDPSVSARLQLLQNNYEDYGVRRTVEGVLVVHDHGHPHIFTLQIANDLFKLPGDYLKPGEDELEGLKAR
;
A
#
# COMPACT_ATOMS: atom_id res chain seq x y z
N MET A 1 -7.01 -3.95 -27.02
CA MET A 1 -7.79 -2.78 -26.57
C MET A 1 -6.81 -1.82 -25.90
N SER A 2 -6.77 -0.55 -26.30
CA SER A 2 -5.95 0.44 -25.58
C SER A 2 -6.67 0.84 -24.31
N ASN A 3 -6.05 0.62 -23.15
CA ASN A 3 -6.60 1.05 -21.87
C ASN A 3 -6.07 2.46 -21.58
N THR A 4 -6.91 3.47 -21.77
CA THR A 4 -6.55 4.89 -21.56
C THR A 4 -7.02 5.33 -20.19
N ILE A 5 -6.11 5.89 -19.39
CA ILE A 5 -6.40 6.39 -18.03
C ILE A 5 -6.18 7.91 -18.04
N ALA A 6 -7.13 8.66 -17.49
CA ALA A 6 -6.98 10.10 -17.30
C ALA A 6 -6.12 10.38 -16.07
N LEU A 7 -5.15 11.28 -16.20
CA LEU A 7 -4.33 11.76 -15.09
C LEU A 7 -4.74 13.19 -14.74
N TYR A 8 -4.65 13.53 -13.46
CA TYR A 8 -4.94 14.87 -12.96
C TYR A 8 -3.69 15.49 -12.32
N PRO A 9 -3.59 16.84 -12.26
CA PRO A 9 -2.46 17.51 -11.63
C PRO A 9 -2.30 17.13 -10.15
N LEU A 10 -1.05 17.08 -9.67
CA LEU A 10 -0.75 16.86 -8.25
C LEU A 10 -1.43 17.94 -7.37
N PRO A 11 -2.24 17.55 -6.35
CA PRO A 11 -2.86 18.52 -5.44
C PRO A 11 -1.84 19.15 -4.49
N THR A 12 -2.05 20.41 -4.12
CA THR A 12 -1.10 21.24 -3.35
C THR A 12 -0.99 20.91 -1.85
N SER A 13 -1.65 19.86 -1.34
CA SER A 13 -1.64 19.58 0.11
C SER A 13 -1.76 18.07 0.42
N PRO A 14 -0.63 17.36 0.54
CA PRO A 14 -0.62 16.05 1.16
C PRO A 14 -0.52 16.23 2.68
N SER A 15 -1.66 16.32 3.37
CA SER A 15 -1.69 16.10 4.82
C SER A 15 -2.03 14.64 5.08
N ALA A 16 -1.00 13.82 5.30
CA ALA A 16 -1.15 12.46 5.80
C ALA A 16 -0.62 12.42 7.23
N GLU A 17 -1.38 11.76 8.12
CA GLU A 17 -0.93 11.48 9.47
C GLU A 17 0.16 10.39 9.42
N THR A 18 1.15 10.47 10.31
CA THR A 18 2.21 9.47 10.37
C THR A 18 1.61 8.11 10.72
N GLN A 19 1.75 7.14 9.82
CA GLN A 19 1.39 5.76 10.12
C GLN A 19 2.52 5.12 10.94
N PRO A 20 2.24 4.62 12.16
CA PRO A 20 3.26 3.94 12.96
C PRO A 20 3.73 2.66 12.25
N GLU A 21 5.01 2.33 12.40
CA GLU A 21 5.52 1.03 11.99
C GLU A 21 4.85 -0.06 12.83
N GLU A 22 4.24 -1.05 12.19
CA GLU A 22 3.52 -2.13 12.87
C GLU A 22 4.46 -3.04 13.68
N ASP A 23 5.69 -3.22 13.21
CA ASP A 23 6.65 -4.15 13.79
C ASP A 23 7.86 -3.41 14.39
N PRO A 24 8.25 -3.71 15.64
CA PRO A 24 9.39 -3.06 16.29
C PRO A 24 10.76 -3.50 15.75
N SER A 25 10.80 -4.56 14.93
CA SER A 25 12.02 -5.07 14.31
C SER A 25 11.72 -6.02 13.15
N VAL A 26 12.70 -6.22 12.27
CA VAL A 26 12.64 -7.21 11.19
C VAL A 26 12.41 -8.62 11.73
N SER A 27 13.03 -8.99 12.85
CA SER A 27 12.87 -10.33 13.45
C SER A 27 11.44 -10.56 13.96
N ALA A 28 10.85 -9.55 14.61
CA ALA A 28 9.46 -9.62 15.07
C ALA A 28 8.49 -9.77 13.89
N ARG A 29 8.72 -9.01 12.81
CA ARG A 29 7.96 -9.12 11.57
C ARG A 29 8.02 -10.52 10.97
N LEU A 30 9.22 -11.11 10.88
CA LEU A 30 9.40 -12.46 10.33
C LEU A 30 8.72 -13.53 11.19
N GLN A 31 8.78 -13.39 12.53
CA GLN A 31 8.09 -14.30 13.44
C GLN A 31 6.57 -14.20 13.31
N LEU A 32 6.03 -12.98 13.20
CA LEU A 32 4.59 -12.77 12.96
C LEU A 32 4.15 -13.38 11.63
N LEU A 33 4.96 -13.22 10.57
CA LEU A 33 4.69 -13.83 9.26
C LEU A 33 4.68 -15.36 9.33
N GLN A 34 5.62 -15.97 10.06
CA GLN A 34 5.67 -17.42 10.24
C GLN A 34 4.43 -17.94 10.98
N ASN A 35 4.07 -17.32 12.11
CA ASN A 35 2.90 -17.74 12.89
C ASN A 35 1.60 -17.61 12.08
N ASN A 36 1.41 -16.49 11.37
CA ASN A 36 0.24 -16.29 10.52
C ASN A 36 0.16 -17.31 9.38
N TYR A 37 1.30 -17.76 8.86
CA TYR A 37 1.34 -18.79 7.82
C TYR A 37 0.90 -20.15 8.35
N GLU A 38 1.29 -20.50 9.58
CA GLU A 38 0.88 -21.77 10.22
C GLU A 38 -0.63 -21.82 10.46
N ASP A 39 -1.24 -20.70 10.84
CA ASP A 39 -2.68 -20.62 11.13
C ASP A 39 -3.56 -20.45 9.88
N TYR A 40 -3.14 -19.61 8.92
CA TYR A 40 -3.99 -19.13 7.82
C TYR A 40 -3.44 -19.43 6.41
N GLY A 41 -2.22 -19.97 6.31
CA GLY A 41 -1.54 -20.20 5.04
C GLY A 41 -0.99 -18.91 4.42
N VAL A 42 -0.95 -18.86 3.09
CA VAL A 42 -0.31 -17.76 2.35
C VAL A 42 -1.01 -16.42 2.64
N ARG A 43 -0.26 -15.44 3.14
CA ARG A 43 -0.72 -14.06 3.32
C ARG A 43 -1.11 -13.48 1.96
N ARG A 44 -2.31 -12.90 1.88
CA ARG A 44 -2.78 -12.12 0.72
C ARG A 44 -2.64 -10.64 1.01
N THR A 45 -2.09 -9.87 0.07
CA THR A 45 -1.86 -8.42 0.19
C THR A 45 -2.34 -7.73 -1.07
N VAL A 46 -2.91 -6.54 -0.89
CA VAL A 46 -3.37 -5.69 -1.99
C VAL A 46 -2.72 -4.32 -1.86
N GLU A 47 -2.30 -3.75 -2.98
CA GLU A 47 -1.68 -2.43 -3.05
C GLU A 47 -2.29 -1.63 -4.19
N GLY A 48 -2.59 -0.36 -3.92
CA GLY A 48 -3.13 0.59 -4.87
C GLY A 48 -2.02 1.41 -5.51
N VAL A 49 -2.06 1.54 -6.84
CA VAL A 49 -1.19 2.46 -7.57
C VAL A 49 -1.98 3.70 -7.96
N LEU A 50 -1.73 4.80 -7.25
CA LEU A 50 -2.34 6.09 -7.58
C LEU A 50 -1.40 6.85 -8.51
N VAL A 51 -1.93 7.28 -9.65
CA VAL A 51 -1.16 7.99 -10.67
C VAL A 51 -1.72 9.39 -10.84
N VAL A 52 -0.83 10.37 -10.78
CA VAL A 52 -1.10 11.80 -11.04
C VAL A 52 -0.12 12.30 -12.10
N HIS A 53 -0.24 13.55 -12.51
CA HIS A 53 0.80 14.19 -13.30
C HIS A 53 1.30 15.49 -12.67
N ASP A 54 2.57 15.78 -12.91
CA ASP A 54 3.15 17.11 -12.70
C ASP A 54 3.82 17.55 -13.99
N HIS A 55 3.48 18.74 -14.49
CA HIS A 55 3.96 19.25 -15.77
C HIS A 55 3.83 18.28 -16.98
N GLY A 56 2.80 17.43 -16.99
CA GLY A 56 2.57 16.44 -18.06
C GLY A 56 3.37 15.14 -17.90
N HIS A 57 4.13 14.99 -16.82
CA HIS A 57 4.86 13.77 -16.49
C HIS A 57 4.10 12.93 -15.46
N PRO A 58 3.88 11.62 -15.70
CA PRO A 58 3.18 10.76 -14.75
C PRO A 58 4.03 10.53 -13.49
N HIS A 59 3.39 10.56 -12.33
CA HIS A 59 3.99 10.30 -11.03
C HIS A 59 3.14 9.29 -10.26
N ILE A 60 3.80 8.43 -9.47
CA ILE A 60 3.15 7.48 -8.57
C ILE A 60 3.13 8.07 -7.17
N PHE A 61 1.98 8.03 -6.52
CA PHE A 61 1.86 8.43 -5.12
C PHE A 61 2.33 7.30 -4.20
N THR A 62 3.23 7.61 -3.26
CA THR A 62 3.78 6.65 -2.30
C THR A 62 3.74 7.21 -0.89
N LEU A 63 3.59 6.33 0.10
CA LEU A 63 3.72 6.64 1.51
C LEU A 63 5.20 6.56 1.90
N GLN A 64 5.77 7.67 2.35
CA GLN A 64 7.13 7.66 2.91
C GLN A 64 7.06 7.25 4.38
N ILE A 65 7.66 6.11 4.71
CA ILE A 65 7.66 5.56 6.08
C ILE A 65 9.01 5.70 6.80
N ALA A 66 10.10 5.95 6.06
CA ALA A 66 11.40 6.36 6.60
C ALA A 66 12.18 7.17 5.54
N ASN A 67 13.38 7.65 5.90
CA ASN A 67 14.18 8.54 5.05
C ASN A 67 14.51 8.00 3.64
N ASP A 68 14.37 6.69 3.40
CA ASP A 68 14.51 6.06 2.06
C ASP A 68 13.59 4.85 1.90
N LEU A 69 12.48 4.79 2.64
CA LEU A 69 11.55 3.67 2.59
C LEU A 69 10.16 4.16 2.20
N PHE A 70 9.72 3.70 1.03
CA PHE A 70 8.44 4.07 0.43
C PHE A 70 7.58 2.83 0.26
N LYS A 71 6.28 2.97 0.50
CA LYS A 71 5.28 1.92 0.27
C LYS A 71 4.15 2.44 -0.61
N LEU A 72 3.47 1.52 -1.28
CA LEU A 72 2.17 1.80 -1.87
C LEU A 72 1.10 1.77 -0.77
N PRO A 73 0.00 2.54 -0.91
CA PRO A 73 -1.15 2.41 -0.04
C PRO A 73 -1.81 1.04 -0.25
N GLY A 74 -2.18 0.40 0.85
CA GLY A 74 -2.72 -0.95 0.85
C GLY A 74 -2.25 -1.73 2.08
N ASP A 75 -2.77 -2.94 2.22
CA ASP A 75 -2.43 -3.80 3.35
C ASP A 75 -2.79 -5.27 3.07
N TYR A 76 -2.63 -6.13 4.08
CA TYR A 76 -3.07 -7.52 4.00
C TYR A 76 -4.59 -7.68 4.13
N LEU A 77 -5.07 -8.69 3.42
CA LEU A 77 -6.45 -9.12 3.46
C LEU A 77 -6.65 -10.13 4.58
N LYS A 78 -7.81 -10.04 5.23
CA LYS A 78 -8.27 -11.09 6.14
C LYS A 78 -8.60 -12.36 5.35
N PRO A 79 -8.59 -13.54 6.00
CA PRO A 79 -9.04 -14.77 5.35
C PRO A 79 -10.45 -14.61 4.77
N GLY A 80 -10.62 -14.92 3.48
CA GLY A 80 -11.89 -14.81 2.77
C GLY A 80 -12.31 -13.40 2.33
N GLU A 81 -11.54 -12.35 2.64
CA GLU A 81 -11.82 -11.00 2.14
C GLU A 81 -11.62 -10.91 0.62
N ASP A 82 -12.47 -10.15 -0.05
CA ASP A 82 -12.36 -9.81 -1.48
C ASP A 82 -11.23 -8.81 -1.71
N GLU A 83 -10.55 -8.92 -2.84
CA GLU A 83 -9.37 -8.10 -3.13
C GLU A 83 -9.73 -6.63 -3.38
N LEU A 84 -10.81 -6.38 -4.11
CA LEU A 84 -11.22 -5.03 -4.48
C LEU A 84 -11.84 -4.30 -3.29
N GLU A 85 -12.76 -4.95 -2.58
CA GLU A 85 -13.38 -4.36 -1.39
C GLU A 85 -12.37 -4.24 -0.24
N GLY A 86 -11.46 -5.21 -0.12
CA GLY A 86 -10.36 -5.16 0.82
C GLY A 86 -9.46 -3.96 0.57
N LEU A 87 -9.05 -3.71 -0.68
CA LEU A 87 -8.23 -2.55 -1.03
C LEU A 87 -8.93 -1.21 -0.73
N LYS A 88 -10.23 -1.09 -1.02
CA LYS A 88 -11.00 0.14 -0.74
C LYS A 88 -11.13 0.44 0.76
N ALA A 89 -11.10 -0.60 1.59
CA ALA A 89 -11.26 -0.49 3.03
C ALA A 89 -9.95 -0.20 3.78
N ARG A 90 -8.81 -0.13 3.08
CA ARG A 90 -7.49 0.18 3.65
C ARG A 90 -7.02 1.57 3.27
#